data_AF-A0A8I5ZY88-F1
#
_entry.id   AF-A0A8I5ZY88-F1
#
_cell.length_a   1.000
_cell.length_b   1.000
_cell.length_c   1.000
_cell.angle_alpha   90.00
_cell.angle_beta   90.00
_cell.angle_gamma   90.00
#
_symmetry.space_group_name_H-M   'P 1'
#
loop_
_entity.id
_entity.type
_entity.pdbx_description
1 polymer ?
#
loop_
_entity_poly.entity_id
_entity_poly.type
_entity_poly.pdbx_seq_one_letter_code
_entity_poly.pdbx_strand_id
1 'polypeptide(L)'
;MTVVCHLEGSGQWPQDAEAVQRVRAAFQLRLAEVLTQQHRLQCRATATHTDVLKGGFVFRIRVAYQREPQILKVVRSPEGMISMRDTPASLRLERDTRLLPLLTSALHGLQQQYPAFSGVARLAKRWVRAQLLGEGFTDESLDLVALLHFPYPGNAVSFSLLSVPQVGFLRFLYLISTFDWKNNPLIVNLNSELTAEEQVEIRSSFLAARTQLPVMVIVTPQDRRSSVWTQDGPSAQILQQLVSLAAEALPILEKQLMDPRGPGDIRTVFRPPFDIYDVLIHLTPRHIPRHRQAVDPPAASFCRGLVTEPGPSSLMPVLGYDPPQLYLAQLREAFGDLALFFYDQHGGEVIGVLWKPSSFQPQPFKASSLKGRMVVSRGGELVTVPNIEAILEDFAVLGEGLVQAVEARSERWTV
;
A
#
# COMPACT_ATOMS: atom_id res chain seq x y z
N MET A 1 5.64 13.53 -5.85
CA MET A 1 6.49 12.51 -6.51
C MET A 1 7.82 12.43 -5.77
N THR A 2 8.41 11.25 -5.62
CA THR A 2 9.70 11.09 -4.93
C THR A 2 10.84 10.91 -5.94
N VAL A 3 11.96 11.59 -5.71
CA VAL A 3 13.19 11.50 -6.52
C VAL A 3 14.33 11.12 -5.60
N VAL A 4 15.10 10.09 -5.97
CA VAL A 4 16.28 9.65 -5.21
C VAL A 4 17.53 10.21 -5.91
N CYS A 5 18.33 10.96 -5.17
CA CYS A 5 19.60 11.52 -5.64
C CYS A 5 20.75 10.80 -4.96
N HIS A 6 21.55 10.05 -5.72
CA HIS A 6 22.77 9.41 -5.22
C HIS A 6 23.92 10.40 -5.27
N LEU A 7 24.64 10.53 -4.16
CA LEU A 7 25.90 11.28 -4.10
C LEU A 7 27.06 10.41 -4.54
N GLU A 8 28.12 11.04 -5.05
CA GLU A 8 29.36 10.34 -5.40
C GLU A 8 30.00 9.68 -4.18
N GLY A 9 30.75 8.61 -4.45
CA GLY A 9 31.50 7.89 -3.41
C GLY A 9 32.57 8.79 -2.79
N SER A 10 32.52 8.94 -1.46
CA SER A 10 33.56 9.66 -0.70
C SER A 10 34.00 8.83 0.50
N GLY A 11 35.28 8.92 0.87
CA GLY A 11 35.81 8.34 2.10
C GLY A 11 35.46 9.13 3.36
N GLN A 12 34.93 10.35 3.20
CA GLN A 12 34.61 11.27 4.30
C GLN A 12 33.22 11.01 4.92
N TRP A 13 32.49 10.01 4.42
CA TRP A 13 31.20 9.64 5.00
C TRP A 13 31.40 9.02 6.40
N PRO A 14 30.57 9.40 7.39
CA PRO A 14 30.60 8.77 8.69
C PRO A 14 30.30 7.27 8.61
N GLN A 15 30.85 6.52 9.56
CA GLN A 15 30.57 5.08 9.73
C GLN A 15 29.39 4.80 10.67
N ASP A 16 28.89 5.83 11.34
CA ASP A 16 27.75 5.77 12.24
C ASP A 16 26.45 6.17 11.53
N ALA A 17 25.37 5.43 11.78
CA ALA A 17 24.10 5.63 11.10
C ALA A 17 23.47 7.00 11.41
N GLU A 18 23.55 7.47 12.66
CA GLU A 18 22.99 8.75 13.06
C GLU A 18 23.80 9.90 12.44
N ALA A 19 25.12 9.79 12.44
CA ALA A 19 25.99 10.74 11.77
C ALA A 19 25.71 10.81 10.25
N VAL A 20 25.49 9.68 9.58
CA VAL A 20 25.08 9.66 8.16
C VAL A 20 23.76 10.41 7.95
N GLN A 21 22.77 10.21 8.82
CA GLN A 21 21.48 10.93 8.73
C GLN A 21 21.66 12.44 8.89
N ARG A 22 22.50 12.89 9.83
CA ARG A 22 22.81 14.32 10.02
C ARG A 22 23.52 14.93 8.82
N VAL A 23 24.48 14.21 8.23
CA VAL A 23 25.16 14.66 7.00
C VAL A 23 24.17 14.73 5.83
N ARG A 24 23.27 13.75 5.68
CA ARG A 24 22.19 13.80 4.67
C ARG A 24 21.29 15.01 4.88
N ALA A 25 20.90 15.31 6.12
CA ALA A 25 20.11 16.50 6.44
C ALA A 25 20.84 17.80 6.05
N ALA A 26 22.14 17.88 6.29
CA ALA A 26 22.95 19.03 5.85
C ALA A 26 22.97 19.18 4.31
N PHE A 27 23.08 18.07 3.56
CA PHE A 27 22.94 18.09 2.11
C PHE A 27 21.56 18.56 1.66
N GLN A 28 20.49 18.13 2.34
CA GLN A 28 19.11 18.56 2.01
C GLN A 28 18.92 20.06 2.20
N LEU A 29 19.45 20.63 3.29
CA LEU A 29 19.44 22.07 3.54
C LEU A 29 20.20 22.82 2.46
N ARG A 30 21.44 22.39 2.16
CA ARG A 30 22.26 23.05 1.15
C ARG A 30 21.65 22.97 -0.25
N LEU A 31 21.02 21.84 -0.59
CA LEU A 31 20.29 21.67 -1.84
C LEU A 31 19.14 22.69 -1.96
N ALA A 32 18.34 22.85 -0.90
CA ALA A 32 17.24 23.82 -0.90
C ALA A 32 17.73 25.26 -1.05
N GLU A 33 18.81 25.64 -0.36
CA GLU A 33 19.43 26.96 -0.49
C GLU A 33 19.86 27.25 -1.92
N VAL A 34 20.61 26.32 -2.54
CA VAL A 34 21.15 26.48 -3.90
C VAL A 34 20.02 26.56 -4.93
N LEU A 35 19.00 25.70 -4.83
CA LEU A 35 17.85 25.73 -5.73
C LEU A 35 17.05 27.04 -5.60
N THR A 36 16.94 27.58 -4.39
CA THR A 36 16.26 28.85 -4.13
C THR A 36 17.07 30.03 -4.70
N GLN A 37 18.39 30.06 -4.45
CA GLN A 37 19.26 31.16 -4.86
C GLN A 37 19.51 31.20 -6.37
N GLN A 38 19.84 30.06 -6.97
CA GLN A 38 20.26 30.00 -8.38
C GLN A 38 19.10 29.82 -9.34
N HIS A 39 18.08 29.04 -8.95
CA HIS A 39 16.96 28.70 -9.84
C HIS A 39 15.63 29.34 -9.45
N ARG A 40 15.60 30.13 -8.36
CA ARG A 40 14.40 30.80 -7.84
C ARG A 40 13.22 29.83 -7.63
N LEU A 41 13.53 28.57 -7.29
CA LEU A 41 12.52 27.56 -6.99
C LEU A 41 12.12 27.63 -5.52
N GLN A 42 10.83 27.49 -5.24
CA GLN A 42 10.36 27.36 -3.86
C GLN A 42 10.70 25.97 -3.33
N CYS A 43 11.46 25.93 -2.24
CA CYS A 43 11.95 24.72 -1.63
C CYS A 43 11.61 24.70 -0.13
N ARG A 44 11.27 23.52 0.41
CA ARG A 44 11.14 23.28 1.84
C ARG A 44 12.01 22.07 2.21
N ALA A 45 13.12 22.33 2.90
CA ALA A 45 13.97 21.28 3.43
C ALA A 45 13.45 20.72 4.75
N THR A 46 13.67 19.42 4.95
CA THR A 46 13.49 18.69 6.20
C THR A 46 14.72 17.80 6.42
N ALA A 47 14.84 17.16 7.59
CA ALA A 47 15.96 16.26 7.87
C ALA A 47 16.04 15.06 6.89
N THR A 48 14.92 14.62 6.31
CA THR A 48 14.87 13.41 5.47
C THR A 48 14.77 13.71 3.98
N HIS A 49 14.21 14.87 3.60
CA HIS A 49 13.92 15.22 2.21
C HIS A 49 13.81 16.73 1.99
N THR A 50 13.92 17.16 0.73
CA THR A 50 13.63 18.52 0.29
C THR A 50 12.48 18.50 -0.70
N ASP A 51 11.38 19.18 -0.37
CA ASP A 51 10.24 19.36 -1.26
C ASP A 51 10.44 20.59 -2.14
N VAL A 52 10.29 20.44 -3.46
CA VAL A 52 10.54 21.48 -4.48
C VAL A 52 9.29 21.68 -5.32
N LEU A 53 8.76 22.91 -5.35
CA LEU A 53 7.63 23.29 -6.20
C LEU A 53 8.14 23.73 -7.57
N LYS A 54 7.71 23.02 -8.62
CA LYS A 54 8.06 23.34 -10.01
C LYS A 54 6.90 23.00 -10.94
N GLY A 55 6.46 23.98 -11.73
CA GLY A 55 5.40 23.79 -12.74
C GLY A 55 4.07 23.31 -12.18
N GLY A 56 3.71 23.72 -10.95
CA GLY A 56 2.48 23.27 -10.27
C GLY A 56 2.59 21.90 -9.59
N PHE A 57 3.73 21.22 -9.68
CA PHE A 57 3.98 19.93 -9.04
C PHE A 57 5.00 20.05 -7.92
N VAL A 58 4.88 19.16 -6.93
CA VAL A 58 5.86 19.05 -5.85
C VAL A 58 6.65 17.75 -5.95
N PHE A 59 7.97 17.93 -6.03
CA PHE A 59 8.96 16.86 -6.08
C PHE A 59 9.66 16.76 -4.74
N ARG A 60 9.63 15.57 -4.15
CA ARG A 60 10.29 15.23 -2.90
C ARG A 60 11.65 14.61 -3.21
N ILE A 61 12.71 15.37 -3.01
CA ILE A 61 14.07 14.93 -3.27
C ILE A 61 14.66 14.29 -2.02
N ARG A 62 15.11 13.04 -2.14
CA ARG A 62 15.80 12.27 -1.11
C ARG A 62 17.23 12.03 -1.54
N VAL A 63 18.18 12.65 -0.84
CA VAL A 63 19.60 12.34 -0.96
C VAL A 63 19.81 10.94 -0.39
N ALA A 64 20.39 10.03 -1.15
CA ALA A 64 20.69 8.66 -0.74
C ALA A 64 22.20 8.43 -0.74
N TYR A 65 22.67 7.65 0.24
CA TYR A 65 24.05 7.19 0.33
C TYR A 65 24.11 5.68 0.13
N GLN A 66 24.87 5.24 -0.89
CA GLN A 66 24.88 3.85 -1.33
C GLN A 66 25.32 2.85 -0.24
N ARG A 67 26.18 3.26 0.71
CA ARG A 67 26.64 2.37 1.79
C ARG A 67 25.76 2.41 3.03
N GLU A 68 24.80 3.33 3.11
CA GLU A 68 23.92 3.46 4.28
C GLU A 68 23.14 2.17 4.59
N PRO A 69 22.58 1.42 3.61
CA PRO A 69 21.98 0.11 3.90
C PRO A 69 22.96 -0.84 4.59
N GLN A 70 24.21 -0.90 4.13
CA GLN A 70 25.24 -1.78 4.72
C GLN A 70 25.59 -1.37 6.15
N ILE A 71 25.67 -0.07 6.44
CA ILE A 71 25.87 0.45 7.80
C ILE A 71 24.71 0.03 8.71
N LEU A 72 23.48 0.08 8.21
CA LEU A 72 22.28 -0.35 8.95
C LEU A 72 22.19 -1.87 9.17
N LYS A 73 23.00 -2.68 8.49
CA LYS A 73 23.13 -4.13 8.76
C LYS A 73 24.04 -4.42 9.94
N VAL A 74 24.85 -3.45 10.39
CA VAL A 74 25.81 -3.64 11.48
C VAL A 74 25.08 -3.54 12.82
N VAL A 75 24.89 -4.68 13.50
CA VAL A 75 24.28 -4.75 14.83
C VAL A 75 25.36 -5.06 15.86
N ARG A 76 25.44 -4.22 16.90
CA ARG A 76 26.34 -4.40 18.05
C ARG A 76 25.59 -5.05 19.20
N SER A 77 26.05 -6.22 19.66
CA SER A 77 25.47 -6.87 20.85
C SER A 77 25.84 -6.10 22.12
N PRO A 78 25.11 -6.31 23.23
CA PRO A 78 25.46 -5.72 24.53
C PRO A 78 26.88 -6.10 25.00
N GLU A 79 27.40 -7.27 24.58
CA GLU A 79 28.78 -7.70 24.87
C GLU A 79 29.83 -7.12 23.90
N GLY A 80 29.44 -6.24 22.97
CA GLY A 80 30.34 -5.59 22.02
C GLY A 80 30.64 -6.39 20.74
N MET A 81 29.97 -7.54 20.52
CA MET A 81 30.14 -8.32 19.29
C MET A 81 29.46 -7.62 18.12
N ILE A 82 30.17 -7.47 17.00
CA ILE A 82 29.64 -6.91 15.76
C ILE A 82 29.13 -8.06 14.89
N SER A 83 27.85 -8.05 14.54
CA SER A 83 27.27 -9.00 13.57
C SER A 83 26.59 -8.25 12.42
N MET A 84 26.74 -8.76 11.20
CA MET A 84 26.04 -8.23 10.03
C MET A 84 24.75 -9.03 9.83
N ARG A 85 23.61 -8.37 9.96
CA ARG A 85 22.28 -8.96 9.81
C ARG A 85 21.35 -7.95 9.16
N ASP A 86 20.46 -8.42 8.28
CA ASP A 86 19.45 -7.55 7.69
C ASP A 86 18.49 -7.03 8.77
N THR A 87 18.43 -5.71 8.91
CA THR A 87 17.49 -5.03 9.80
C THR A 87 16.29 -4.50 8.99
N PRO A 88 15.09 -4.35 9.59
CA PRO A 88 13.94 -3.76 8.90
C PRO A 88 14.22 -2.35 8.35
N ALA A 89 15.09 -1.58 9.00
CA ALA A 89 15.54 -0.28 8.51
C ALA A 89 16.43 -0.42 7.26
N SER A 90 17.40 -1.34 7.29
CA SER A 90 18.26 -1.62 6.12
C SER A 90 17.45 -2.09 4.92
N LEU A 91 16.55 -3.05 5.11
CA LEU A 91 15.73 -3.62 4.03
C LEU A 91 14.83 -2.55 3.38
N ARG A 92 14.18 -1.71 4.20
CA ARG A 92 13.37 -0.59 3.69
C ARG A 92 14.20 0.42 2.90
N LEU A 93 15.40 0.75 3.38
CA LEU A 93 16.27 1.70 2.68
C LEU A 93 16.81 1.12 1.37
N GLU A 94 17.22 -0.15 1.35
CA GLU A 94 17.64 -0.85 0.13
C GLU A 94 16.49 -0.92 -0.89
N ARG A 95 15.28 -1.26 -0.43
CA ARG A 95 14.07 -1.25 -1.25
C ARG A 95 13.86 0.14 -1.88
N ASP A 96 13.82 1.20 -1.08
CA ASP A 96 13.45 2.54 -1.53
C ASP A 96 14.51 3.21 -2.43
N THR A 97 15.80 2.94 -2.19
CA THR A 97 16.91 3.63 -2.88
C THR A 97 17.53 2.86 -4.04
N ARG A 98 17.34 1.53 -4.09
CA ARG A 98 17.94 0.64 -5.10
C ARG A 98 16.88 -0.14 -5.87
N LEU A 99 16.07 -0.95 -5.19
CA LEU A 99 15.14 -1.85 -5.87
C LEU A 99 13.99 -1.09 -6.56
N LEU A 100 13.40 -0.10 -5.89
CA LEU A 100 12.30 0.69 -6.43
C LEU A 100 12.70 1.51 -7.68
N PRO A 101 13.84 2.23 -7.70
CA PRO A 101 14.31 2.88 -8.93
C PRO A 101 14.54 1.91 -10.09
N LEU A 102 15.13 0.74 -9.84
CA LEU A 102 15.35 -0.29 -10.86
C LEU A 102 14.02 -0.81 -11.42
N LEU A 103 13.08 -1.15 -10.54
CA LEU A 103 11.74 -1.57 -10.94
C LEU A 103 11.03 -0.47 -11.74
N THR A 104 11.08 0.78 -11.29
CA THR A 104 10.48 1.92 -11.98
C THR A 104 11.04 2.07 -13.39
N SER A 105 12.35 1.92 -13.58
CA SER A 105 12.99 1.97 -14.89
C SER A 105 12.55 0.81 -15.80
N ALA A 106 12.48 -0.41 -15.26
CA ALA A 106 12.02 -1.59 -16.01
C ALA A 106 10.55 -1.44 -16.43
N LEU A 107 9.66 -1.05 -15.51
CA LEU A 107 8.25 -0.79 -15.79
C LEU A 107 8.06 0.34 -16.81
N HIS A 108 8.90 1.38 -16.75
CA HIS A 108 8.87 2.45 -17.75
C HIS A 108 9.22 1.92 -19.15
N GLY A 109 10.27 1.11 -19.28
CA GLY A 109 10.64 0.48 -20.54
C GLY A 109 9.50 -0.40 -21.09
N LEU A 110 8.85 -1.17 -20.22
CA LEU A 110 7.70 -2.01 -20.58
C LEU A 110 6.48 -1.19 -20.99
N GLN A 111 6.20 -0.06 -20.34
CA GLN A 111 5.13 0.85 -20.76
C GLN A 111 5.35 1.42 -22.17
N GLN A 112 6.61 1.68 -22.56
CA GLN A 112 6.93 2.12 -23.93
C GLN A 112 6.69 1.01 -24.96
N GLN A 113 6.94 -0.25 -24.58
CA GLN A 113 6.67 -1.41 -25.44
C GLN A 113 5.19 -1.77 -25.51
N TYR A 114 4.47 -1.61 -24.40
CA TYR A 114 3.08 -2.02 -24.22
C TYR A 114 2.22 -0.85 -23.68
N PRO A 115 1.68 0.01 -24.55
CA PRO A 115 0.97 1.22 -24.13
C PRO A 115 -0.23 0.97 -23.19
N ALA A 116 -0.90 -0.18 -23.31
CA ALA A 116 -2.05 -0.52 -22.49
C ALA A 116 -1.70 -0.86 -21.03
N PHE A 117 -0.43 -1.17 -20.72
CA PHE A 117 -0.01 -1.60 -19.38
C PHE A 117 -0.45 -0.63 -18.30
N SER A 118 -0.23 0.67 -18.48
CA SER A 118 -0.64 1.71 -17.53
C SER A 118 -2.15 1.71 -17.26
N GLY A 119 -2.97 1.43 -18.28
CA GLY A 119 -4.42 1.30 -18.14
C GLY A 119 -4.80 0.09 -17.30
N VAL A 120 -4.17 -1.06 -17.57
CA VAL A 120 -4.38 -2.31 -16.82
C VAL A 120 -3.97 -2.15 -15.36
N ALA A 121 -2.77 -1.63 -15.11
CA ALA A 121 -2.23 -1.38 -13.78
C ALA A 121 -3.13 -0.44 -12.96
N ARG A 122 -3.63 0.63 -13.58
CA ARG A 122 -4.57 1.57 -12.93
C ARG A 122 -5.91 0.91 -12.60
N LEU A 123 -6.46 0.10 -13.50
CA LEU A 123 -7.70 -0.64 -13.24
C LEU A 123 -7.51 -1.67 -12.13
N ALA A 124 -6.41 -2.44 -12.17
CA ALA A 124 -6.05 -3.42 -11.15
C ALA A 124 -5.93 -2.77 -9.76
N LYS A 125 -5.13 -1.70 -9.64
CA LYS A 125 -5.00 -0.92 -8.41
C LYS A 125 -6.35 -0.39 -7.96
N ARG A 126 -7.09 0.28 -8.85
CA ARG A 126 -8.39 0.85 -8.49
C ARG A 126 -9.36 -0.20 -7.95
N TRP A 127 -9.43 -1.36 -8.60
CA TRP A 127 -10.31 -2.46 -8.22
C TRP A 127 -9.94 -3.02 -6.84
N VAL A 128 -8.67 -3.37 -6.61
CA VAL A 128 -8.22 -3.90 -5.30
C VAL A 128 -8.49 -2.92 -4.17
N ARG A 129 -8.22 -1.62 -4.39
CA ARG A 129 -8.48 -0.57 -3.39
C ARG A 129 -9.97 -0.33 -3.16
N ALA A 130 -10.79 -0.39 -4.22
CA ALA A 130 -12.24 -0.22 -4.12
C ALA A 130 -12.90 -1.38 -3.35
N GLN A 131 -12.33 -2.59 -3.45
CA GLN A 131 -12.71 -3.75 -2.64
C GLN A 131 -12.25 -3.65 -1.17
N LEU A 132 -11.69 -2.51 -0.74
CA LEU A 132 -11.16 -2.23 0.60
C LEU A 132 -9.97 -3.15 1.00
N LEU A 133 -9.37 -3.86 0.06
CA LEU A 133 -8.23 -4.77 0.30
C LEU A 133 -6.87 -4.06 0.18
N GLY A 134 -6.84 -2.73 0.22
CA GLY A 134 -5.67 -1.95 -0.16
C GLY A 134 -4.44 -2.14 0.72
N GLU A 135 -4.63 -2.34 2.02
CA GLU A 135 -3.51 -2.39 2.97
C GLU A 135 -2.55 -3.56 2.73
N GLY A 136 -3.07 -4.71 2.28
CA GLY A 136 -2.27 -5.90 2.08
C GLY A 136 -1.36 -5.89 0.85
N PHE A 137 -1.46 -4.87 -0.02
CA PHE A 137 -0.77 -4.86 -1.31
C PHE A 137 -0.05 -3.54 -1.54
N THR A 138 1.23 -3.60 -1.87
CA THR A 138 1.98 -2.45 -2.38
C THR A 138 1.56 -2.13 -3.81
N ASP A 139 1.72 -0.87 -4.24
CA ASP A 139 1.41 -0.48 -5.61
C ASP A 139 2.29 -1.26 -6.61
N GLU A 140 3.53 -1.53 -6.23
CA GLU A 140 4.50 -2.31 -7.01
C GLU A 140 4.10 -3.78 -7.13
N SER A 141 3.57 -4.41 -6.06
CA SER A 141 3.07 -5.79 -6.13
C SER A 141 1.94 -5.92 -7.15
N LEU A 142 1.02 -4.96 -7.20
CA LEU A 142 -0.10 -4.97 -8.13
C LEU A 142 0.35 -4.69 -9.57
N ASP A 143 1.35 -3.82 -9.77
CA ASP A 143 1.96 -3.60 -11.09
C ASP A 143 2.64 -4.88 -11.61
N LEU A 144 3.35 -5.60 -10.75
CA LEU A 144 4.02 -6.86 -11.10
C LEU A 144 3.03 -7.98 -11.46
N VAL A 145 1.91 -8.09 -10.74
CA VAL A 145 0.84 -9.05 -11.08
C VAL A 145 0.17 -8.68 -12.41
N ALA A 146 -0.07 -7.38 -12.64
CA ALA A 146 -0.65 -6.90 -13.90
C ALA A 146 0.26 -7.18 -15.11
N LEU A 147 1.58 -7.26 -14.89
CA LEU A 147 2.58 -7.39 -15.94
C LEU A 147 2.67 -8.78 -16.58
N LEU A 148 2.28 -9.86 -15.89
CA LEU A 148 2.47 -11.25 -16.35
C LEU A 148 1.81 -11.63 -17.67
N HIS A 149 0.89 -10.79 -18.16
CA HIS A 149 0.21 -11.01 -19.42
C HIS A 149 0.96 -10.43 -20.62
N PHE A 150 1.99 -9.62 -20.39
CA PHE A 150 2.92 -9.11 -21.39
C PHE A 150 4.11 -10.07 -21.46
N PRO A 151 4.61 -10.37 -22.67
CA PRO A 151 4.93 -11.72 -23.13
C PRO A 151 5.88 -12.48 -22.20
N TYR A 152 5.29 -13.44 -21.48
CA TYR A 152 6.01 -14.59 -20.96
C TYR A 152 6.25 -15.56 -22.13
N PRO A 153 7.48 -16.06 -22.36
CA PRO A 153 7.73 -17.06 -23.40
C PRO A 153 6.94 -18.34 -23.05
N GLY A 154 5.83 -18.58 -23.75
CA GLY A 154 4.93 -19.71 -23.52
C GLY A 154 3.44 -19.37 -23.60
N ASN A 155 3.06 -18.11 -23.35
CA ASN A 155 1.69 -17.65 -23.59
C ASN A 155 1.64 -16.98 -24.96
N ALA A 156 1.32 -17.77 -25.99
CA ALA A 156 1.08 -17.32 -27.35
C ALA A 156 -0.21 -16.48 -27.43
N VAL A 157 -0.22 -15.31 -26.80
CA VAL A 157 -1.26 -14.33 -27.03
C VAL A 157 -0.78 -13.41 -28.14
N SER A 158 -1.58 -13.31 -29.21
CA SER A 158 -1.39 -12.30 -30.24
C SER A 158 -1.25 -10.90 -29.62
N PHE A 159 -0.17 -10.21 -29.98
CA PHE A 159 0.17 -8.85 -29.54
C PHE A 159 -1.00 -7.85 -29.69
N SER A 160 -1.93 -8.10 -30.63
CA SER A 160 -3.14 -7.32 -30.87
C SER A 160 -4.13 -7.28 -29.70
N LEU A 161 -4.20 -8.33 -28.86
CA LEU A 161 -5.12 -8.41 -27.72
C LEU A 161 -4.59 -7.68 -26.47
N LEU A 162 -3.32 -7.26 -26.50
CA LEU A 162 -2.65 -6.54 -25.41
C LEU A 162 -2.79 -5.03 -25.50
N SER A 163 -3.45 -4.50 -26.53
CA SER A 163 -3.64 -3.05 -26.74
C SER A 163 -4.84 -2.47 -26.00
N VAL A 164 -5.70 -3.31 -25.41
CA VAL A 164 -6.96 -2.90 -24.77
C VAL A 164 -6.88 -3.12 -23.25
N PRO A 165 -6.91 -2.04 -22.42
CA PRO A 165 -6.79 -2.15 -20.96
C PRO A 165 -7.83 -3.07 -20.31
N GLN A 166 -9.05 -3.14 -20.87
CA GLN A 166 -10.14 -3.96 -20.38
C GLN A 166 -9.80 -5.45 -20.45
N VAL A 167 -9.19 -5.90 -21.55
CA VAL A 167 -8.76 -7.30 -21.74
C VAL A 167 -7.64 -7.64 -20.76
N GLY A 168 -6.67 -6.74 -20.59
CA GLY A 168 -5.61 -6.93 -19.60
C GLY A 168 -6.15 -6.99 -18.16
N PHE A 169 -7.17 -6.21 -17.84
CA PHE A 169 -7.82 -6.25 -16.53
C PHE A 169 -8.60 -7.56 -16.29
N LEU A 170 -9.34 -8.07 -17.28
CA LEU A 170 -9.98 -9.40 -17.17
C LEU A 170 -8.94 -10.50 -16.91
N ARG A 171 -7.81 -10.44 -17.61
CA ARG A 171 -6.73 -11.41 -17.40
C ARG A 171 -6.08 -11.29 -16.03
N PHE A 172 -5.91 -10.07 -15.53
CA PHE A 172 -5.48 -9.85 -14.16
C PHE A 172 -6.42 -10.54 -13.14
N LEU A 173 -7.74 -10.39 -13.30
CA LEU A 173 -8.71 -11.08 -12.45
C LEU A 173 -8.65 -12.59 -12.61
N TYR A 174 -8.55 -13.09 -13.85
CA TYR A 174 -8.42 -14.52 -14.15
C TYR A 174 -7.17 -15.13 -13.51
N LEU A 175 -6.03 -14.45 -13.60
CA LEU A 175 -4.79 -14.87 -12.96
C LEU A 175 -4.99 -14.96 -11.45
N ILE A 176 -5.55 -13.92 -10.83
CA ILE A 176 -5.80 -13.93 -9.38
C ILE A 176 -6.68 -15.10 -8.98
N SER A 177 -7.77 -15.35 -9.71
CA SER A 177 -8.75 -16.38 -9.35
C SER A 177 -8.26 -17.81 -9.59
N THR A 178 -7.36 -18.03 -10.55
CA THR A 178 -6.93 -19.38 -10.98
C THR A 178 -5.52 -19.75 -10.56
N PHE A 179 -4.66 -18.78 -10.22
CA PHE A 179 -3.27 -19.06 -9.88
C PHE A 179 -3.14 -19.75 -8.53
N ASP A 180 -2.32 -20.81 -8.47
CA ASP A 180 -2.02 -21.52 -7.23
C ASP A 180 -0.93 -20.79 -6.43
N TRP A 181 -1.37 -19.78 -5.67
CA TRP A 181 -0.54 -19.00 -4.76
C TRP A 181 0.12 -19.83 -3.64
N LYS A 182 -0.40 -21.02 -3.36
CA LYS A 182 0.12 -21.86 -2.27
C LYS A 182 1.37 -22.59 -2.71
N ASN A 183 1.35 -23.21 -3.89
CA ASN A 183 2.43 -24.10 -4.33
C ASN A 183 3.36 -23.50 -5.39
N ASN A 184 3.03 -22.33 -5.95
CA ASN A 184 3.85 -21.70 -6.99
C ASN A 184 4.20 -20.25 -6.65
N PRO A 185 5.47 -19.83 -6.83
CA PRO A 185 5.83 -18.43 -6.80
C PRO A 185 5.47 -17.77 -8.14
N LEU A 186 5.08 -16.50 -8.07
CA LEU A 186 4.81 -15.69 -9.24
C LEU A 186 6.12 -15.12 -9.80
N ILE A 187 6.67 -15.74 -10.84
CA ILE A 187 7.95 -15.32 -11.44
C ILE A 187 7.71 -14.27 -12.52
N VAL A 188 8.14 -13.04 -12.27
CA VAL A 188 8.04 -11.92 -13.20
C VAL A 188 9.40 -11.64 -13.82
N ASN A 189 9.63 -12.18 -15.01
CA ASN A 189 10.91 -12.08 -15.72
C ASN A 189 11.05 -10.74 -16.47
N LEU A 190 11.42 -9.68 -15.74
CA LEU A 190 11.65 -8.36 -16.32
C LEU A 190 12.83 -8.41 -17.31
N ASN A 191 12.62 -7.86 -18.51
CA ASN A 191 13.61 -7.78 -19.60
C ASN A 191 14.23 -9.13 -20.04
N SER A 192 13.59 -10.26 -19.72
CA SER A 192 14.15 -11.60 -19.96
C SER A 192 15.51 -11.84 -19.29
N GLU A 193 15.75 -11.20 -18.13
CA GLU A 193 17.01 -11.34 -17.37
C GLU A 193 17.18 -12.73 -16.73
N LEU A 194 16.08 -13.45 -16.46
CA LEU A 194 16.11 -14.80 -15.89
C LEU A 194 16.11 -15.87 -16.97
N THR A 195 17.04 -16.81 -16.88
CA THR A 195 17.08 -18.00 -17.74
C THR A 195 16.09 -19.07 -17.26
N ALA A 196 15.76 -20.03 -18.12
CA ALA A 196 14.89 -21.15 -17.74
C ALA A 196 15.46 -21.98 -16.58
N GLU A 197 16.79 -22.15 -16.52
CA GLU A 197 17.48 -22.85 -15.45
C GLU A 197 17.35 -22.12 -14.11
N GLU A 198 17.54 -20.80 -14.11
CA GLU A 198 17.35 -19.96 -12.93
C GLU A 198 15.90 -19.97 -12.44
N GLN A 199 14.92 -20.04 -13.35
CA GLN A 199 13.51 -20.16 -12.98
C GLN A 199 13.21 -21.49 -12.27
N VAL A 200 13.85 -22.59 -12.68
CA VAL A 200 13.73 -23.88 -12.01
C VAL A 200 14.39 -23.83 -10.63
N GLU A 201 15.56 -23.19 -10.50
CA GLU A 201 16.24 -22.99 -9.21
C GLU A 201 15.40 -22.14 -8.24
N ILE A 202 14.77 -21.07 -8.75
CA ILE A 202 13.86 -20.24 -7.95
C ILE A 202 12.69 -21.09 -7.41
N ARG A 203 12.11 -21.95 -8.24
CA ARG A 203 11.00 -22.83 -7.81
C ARG A 203 11.45 -23.85 -6.77
N SER A 204 12.61 -24.47 -6.94
CA SER A 204 13.13 -25.42 -5.95
C SER A 204 13.45 -24.74 -4.62
N SER A 205 14.04 -23.54 -4.66
CA SER A 205 14.32 -22.73 -3.47
C SER A 205 13.03 -22.30 -2.76
N PHE A 206 12.01 -21.88 -3.51
CA PHE A 206 10.70 -21.53 -2.98
C PHE A 206 10.06 -22.70 -2.22
N LEU A 207 10.05 -23.90 -2.82
CA LEU A 207 9.47 -25.08 -2.18
C LEU A 207 10.22 -25.45 -0.89
N ALA A 208 11.55 -25.33 -0.89
CA ALA A 208 12.38 -25.59 0.29
C ALA A 208 12.11 -24.58 1.43
N ALA A 209 11.86 -23.31 1.10
CA ALA A 209 11.66 -22.23 2.06
C ALA A 209 10.19 -21.86 2.31
N ARG A 210 9.22 -22.62 1.79
CA ARG A 210 7.80 -22.22 1.71
C ARG A 210 7.18 -21.81 3.05
N THR A 211 7.59 -22.46 4.14
CA THR A 211 7.07 -22.21 5.50
C THR A 211 7.49 -20.86 6.07
N GLN A 212 8.57 -20.27 5.55
CA GLN A 212 9.11 -18.98 6.00
C GLN A 212 8.67 -17.81 5.11
N LEU A 213 8.11 -18.12 3.94
CA LEU A 213 7.73 -17.12 2.92
C LEU A 213 6.28 -16.65 3.10
N PRO A 214 5.95 -15.43 2.63
CA PRO A 214 4.58 -14.91 2.68
C PRO A 214 3.61 -15.79 1.87
N VAL A 215 2.31 -15.54 2.06
CA VAL A 215 1.27 -16.33 1.38
C VAL A 215 1.35 -16.10 -0.14
N MET A 216 1.55 -14.85 -0.55
CA MET A 216 1.75 -14.46 -1.94
C MET A 216 3.23 -14.14 -2.16
N VAL A 217 3.88 -14.86 -3.07
CA VAL A 217 5.30 -14.66 -3.37
C VAL A 217 5.46 -14.18 -4.81
N ILE A 218 6.08 -13.01 -4.99
CA ILE A 218 6.42 -12.45 -6.29
C ILE A 218 7.94 -12.38 -6.40
N VAL A 219 8.49 -13.02 -7.42
CA VAL A 219 9.92 -13.08 -7.70
C VAL A 219 10.25 -12.22 -8.90
N THR A 220 11.33 -11.45 -8.81
CA THR A 220 11.86 -10.63 -9.90
C THR A 220 13.37 -10.91 -10.08
N PRO A 221 14.01 -10.53 -11.19
CA PRO A 221 15.43 -10.77 -11.39
C PRO A 221 16.31 -10.21 -10.27
N GLN A 222 15.90 -9.08 -9.71
CA GLN A 222 16.59 -8.35 -8.64
C GLN A 222 16.24 -8.85 -7.23
N ASP A 223 15.21 -9.67 -7.09
CA ASP A 223 14.77 -10.27 -5.82
C ASP A 223 14.30 -11.71 -6.05
N ARG A 224 15.23 -12.65 -5.86
CA ARG A 224 15.04 -14.08 -6.13
C ARG A 224 14.58 -14.90 -4.92
N ARG A 225 14.57 -14.32 -3.71
CA ARG A 225 14.44 -15.09 -2.46
C ARG A 225 13.46 -14.49 -1.45
N SER A 226 13.41 -13.17 -1.30
CA SER A 226 12.75 -12.53 -0.17
C SER A 226 11.33 -12.05 -0.45
N SER A 227 10.95 -11.89 -1.72
CA SER A 227 9.63 -11.38 -2.11
C SER A 227 9.35 -10.00 -1.51
N VAL A 228 10.28 -9.07 -1.67
CA VAL A 228 10.32 -7.72 -1.08
C VAL A 228 9.00 -6.96 -1.26
N TRP A 229 8.30 -7.16 -2.38
CA TRP A 229 7.06 -6.46 -2.70
C TRP A 229 5.81 -6.99 -1.99
N THR A 230 5.86 -8.21 -1.46
CA THR A 230 4.78 -8.90 -0.74
C THR A 230 5.23 -9.49 0.60
N GLN A 231 6.34 -9.01 1.15
CA GLN A 231 6.91 -9.50 2.40
C GLN A 231 5.98 -9.20 3.60
N ASP A 232 5.40 -8.00 3.63
CA ASP A 232 4.55 -7.53 4.73
C ASP A 232 3.06 -7.93 4.57
N GLY A 233 2.69 -8.54 3.45
CA GLY A 233 1.30 -8.87 3.13
C GLY A 233 1.11 -9.27 1.66
N PRO A 234 -0.08 -9.79 1.29
CA PRO A 234 -1.31 -9.88 2.07
C PRO A 234 -1.35 -11.03 3.09
N SER A 235 -2.27 -10.95 4.05
CA SER A 235 -2.62 -12.11 4.89
C SER A 235 -3.35 -13.18 4.07
N ALA A 236 -3.38 -14.42 4.58
CA ALA A 236 -4.08 -15.52 3.90
C ALA A 236 -5.57 -15.21 3.66
N GLN A 237 -6.23 -14.55 4.63
CA GLN A 237 -7.63 -14.16 4.55
C GLN A 237 -7.85 -13.06 3.49
N ILE A 238 -6.99 -12.05 3.45
CA ILE A 238 -7.06 -10.98 2.44
C ILE A 238 -6.85 -11.55 1.04
N LEU A 239 -5.89 -12.47 0.88
CA LEU A 239 -5.66 -13.12 -0.42
C LEU A 239 -6.84 -14.01 -0.83
N GLN A 240 -7.40 -14.80 0.10
CA GLN A 240 -8.58 -15.61 -0.19
C GLN A 240 -9.78 -14.76 -0.60
N GLN A 241 -10.00 -13.63 0.09
CA GLN A 241 -11.05 -12.68 -0.25
C GLN A 241 -10.84 -12.11 -1.65
N LEU A 242 -9.59 -11.72 -1.98
CA LEU A 242 -9.23 -11.23 -3.31
C LEU A 242 -9.52 -12.27 -4.41
N VAL A 243 -9.16 -13.54 -4.17
CA VAL A 243 -9.42 -14.67 -5.08
C VAL A 243 -10.92 -14.87 -5.32
N SER A 244 -11.72 -14.87 -4.24
CA SER A 244 -13.18 -15.02 -4.33
C SER A 244 -13.82 -13.87 -5.10
N LEU A 245 -13.46 -12.63 -4.77
CA LEU A 245 -13.98 -11.44 -5.44
C LEU A 245 -13.58 -11.40 -6.92
N ALA A 246 -12.36 -11.85 -7.27
CA ALA A 246 -11.91 -11.92 -8.65
C ALA A 246 -12.71 -12.96 -9.44
N ALA A 247 -12.97 -14.14 -8.85
CA ALA A 247 -13.76 -15.20 -9.47
C ALA A 247 -15.21 -14.77 -9.72
N GLU A 248 -15.81 -14.00 -8.82
CA GLU A 248 -17.17 -13.44 -8.96
C GLU A 248 -17.23 -12.27 -9.95
N ALA A 249 -16.19 -11.43 -9.99
CA ALA A 249 -16.09 -10.28 -10.87
C ALA A 249 -16.05 -10.67 -12.37
N LEU A 250 -15.33 -11.74 -12.70
CA LEU A 250 -15.11 -12.19 -14.08
C LEU A 250 -16.42 -12.40 -14.88
N PRO A 251 -17.36 -13.28 -14.46
CA PRO A 251 -18.58 -13.54 -15.23
C PRO A 251 -19.47 -12.30 -15.36
N ILE A 252 -19.44 -11.40 -14.37
CA ILE A 252 -20.20 -10.15 -14.41
C ILE A 252 -19.64 -9.23 -15.50
N LEU A 253 -18.32 -9.04 -15.53
CA LEU A 253 -17.65 -8.23 -16.55
C LEU A 253 -17.77 -8.84 -17.94
N GLU A 254 -17.57 -10.15 -18.08
CA GLU A 254 -17.72 -10.85 -19.36
C GLU A 254 -19.11 -10.66 -19.94
N LYS A 255 -20.16 -10.86 -19.12
CA LYS A 255 -21.55 -10.66 -19.57
C LYS A 255 -21.81 -9.22 -20.02
N GLN A 256 -21.33 -8.23 -19.26
CA GLN A 256 -21.53 -6.82 -19.59
C GLN A 256 -20.73 -6.35 -20.81
N LEU A 257 -19.55 -6.93 -21.04
CA LEU A 257 -18.75 -6.64 -22.22
C LEU A 257 -19.36 -7.26 -23.49
N MET A 258 -20.03 -8.41 -23.35
CA MET A 258 -20.74 -9.07 -24.46
C MET A 258 -22.10 -8.42 -24.76
N ASP A 259 -22.74 -7.79 -23.77
CA ASP A 259 -23.97 -7.00 -23.93
C ASP A 259 -23.85 -5.58 -23.33
N PRO A 260 -23.19 -4.63 -24.04
CA PRO A 260 -22.96 -3.28 -23.53
C PRO A 260 -24.22 -2.42 -23.38
N ARG A 261 -25.33 -2.82 -24.00
CA ARG A 261 -26.61 -2.08 -23.95
C ARG A 261 -27.55 -2.63 -22.89
N GLY A 262 -27.19 -3.72 -22.24
CA GLY A 262 -27.94 -4.28 -21.13
C GLY A 262 -28.03 -3.30 -19.95
N PRO A 263 -29.02 -3.46 -19.05
CA PRO A 263 -29.25 -2.57 -17.90
C PRO A 263 -28.22 -2.73 -16.76
N GLY A 264 -26.98 -3.10 -17.05
CA GLY A 264 -25.93 -3.41 -16.06
C GLY A 264 -25.05 -2.21 -15.72
N ASP A 265 -24.82 -1.97 -14.42
CA ASP A 265 -23.80 -1.02 -13.95
C ASP A 265 -22.46 -1.73 -13.76
N ILE A 266 -21.46 -1.42 -14.59
CA ILE A 266 -20.10 -1.99 -14.50
C ILE A 266 -19.38 -1.64 -13.20
N ARG A 267 -19.78 -0.56 -12.55
CA ARG A 267 -19.22 -0.15 -11.25
C ARG A 267 -19.55 -1.14 -10.14
N THR A 268 -20.54 -2.00 -10.31
CA THR A 268 -20.90 -3.05 -9.34
C THR A 268 -19.70 -3.91 -8.97
N VAL A 269 -18.85 -4.23 -9.94
CA VAL A 269 -17.64 -5.04 -9.72
C VAL A 269 -16.56 -4.31 -8.93
N PHE A 270 -16.65 -2.98 -8.84
CA PHE A 270 -15.78 -2.13 -8.02
C PHE A 270 -16.39 -1.78 -6.67
N ARG A 271 -17.67 -2.08 -6.42
CA ARG A 271 -18.29 -1.84 -5.11
C ARG A 271 -17.92 -2.96 -4.14
N PRO A 272 -17.43 -2.65 -2.93
CA PRO A 272 -17.13 -3.67 -1.94
C PRO A 272 -18.43 -4.25 -1.35
N PRO A 273 -18.46 -5.53 -0.98
CA PRO A 273 -19.56 -6.08 -0.19
C PRO A 273 -19.47 -5.55 1.25
N PHE A 274 -20.41 -4.70 1.66
CA PHE A 274 -20.38 -4.11 3.01
C PHE A 274 -20.97 -5.02 4.10
N ASP A 275 -21.63 -6.11 3.72
CA ASP A 275 -22.33 -7.01 4.65
C ASP A 275 -21.39 -7.87 5.50
N ILE A 276 -20.11 -7.93 5.13
CA ILE A 276 -19.09 -8.66 5.89
C ILE A 276 -18.52 -7.87 7.07
N TYR A 277 -18.75 -6.54 7.12
CA TYR A 277 -18.18 -5.68 8.15
C TYR A 277 -19.14 -5.53 9.33
N ASP A 278 -18.56 -5.55 10.53
CA ASP A 278 -19.29 -5.43 11.78
C ASP A 278 -19.78 -4.01 12.03
N VAL A 279 -18.95 -3.02 11.67
CA VAL A 279 -19.23 -1.58 11.81
C VAL A 279 -18.81 -0.86 10.55
N LEU A 280 -19.60 0.12 10.12
CA LEU A 280 -19.27 1.04 9.04
C LEU A 280 -19.13 2.46 9.59
N ILE A 281 -17.98 3.09 9.36
CA ILE A 281 -17.74 4.49 9.70
C ILE A 281 -17.90 5.32 8.43
N HIS A 282 -18.95 6.12 8.38
CA HIS A 282 -19.27 7.01 7.27
C HIS A 282 -18.52 8.33 7.42
N LEU A 283 -17.76 8.73 6.42
CA LEU A 283 -16.94 9.93 6.38
C LEU A 283 -17.63 11.04 5.59
N THR A 284 -17.42 12.28 6.00
CA THR A 284 -17.98 13.44 5.30
C THR A 284 -17.19 13.70 3.99
N PRO A 285 -17.83 13.66 2.80
CA PRO A 285 -17.11 13.73 1.52
C PRO A 285 -16.28 15.01 1.32
N ARG A 286 -16.70 16.11 1.94
CA ARG A 286 -16.03 17.42 1.89
C ARG A 286 -14.59 17.41 2.43
N HIS A 287 -14.26 16.45 3.28
CA HIS A 287 -12.95 16.32 3.92
C HIS A 287 -12.06 15.27 3.24
N ILE A 288 -12.56 14.61 2.20
CA ILE A 288 -11.85 13.56 1.47
C ILE A 288 -11.15 14.20 0.26
N PRO A 289 -9.81 14.31 0.25
CA PRO A 289 -9.09 15.02 -0.82
C PRO A 289 -9.29 14.38 -2.19
N ARG A 290 -9.52 13.07 -2.22
CA ARG A 290 -9.65 12.26 -3.44
C ARG A 290 -11.09 11.84 -3.75
N HIS A 291 -12.13 12.49 -3.19
CA HIS A 291 -13.54 12.10 -3.39
C HIS A 291 -13.96 11.96 -4.87
N ARG A 292 -13.34 12.69 -5.80
CA ARG A 292 -13.60 12.57 -7.25
C ARG A 292 -13.08 11.28 -7.89
N GLN A 293 -12.22 10.54 -7.17
CA GLN A 293 -11.70 9.24 -7.61
C GLN A 293 -12.57 8.07 -7.10
N ALA A 294 -13.60 8.36 -6.29
CA ALA A 294 -14.55 7.38 -5.80
C ALA A 294 -15.22 6.62 -6.96
N VAL A 295 -15.56 5.35 -6.73
CA VAL A 295 -16.32 4.54 -7.70
C VAL A 295 -17.66 5.20 -7.99
N ASP A 296 -18.32 5.68 -6.94
CA ASP A 296 -19.55 6.44 -6.99
C ASP A 296 -19.27 7.87 -6.46
N PRO A 297 -18.88 8.80 -7.34
CA PRO A 297 -18.54 10.16 -6.92
C PRO A 297 -19.78 10.92 -6.42
N PRO A 298 -19.65 11.76 -5.38
CA PRO A 298 -20.77 12.54 -4.86
C PRO A 298 -21.25 13.56 -5.90
N ALA A 299 -22.56 13.79 -5.95
CA ALA A 299 -23.20 14.71 -6.91
C ALA A 299 -22.69 16.15 -6.77
N ALA A 300 -22.42 16.59 -5.53
CA ALA A 300 -21.77 17.86 -5.24
C ALA A 300 -20.26 17.64 -5.09
N SER A 301 -19.48 18.12 -6.06
CA SER A 301 -18.03 18.09 -5.97
C SER A 301 -17.49 19.39 -5.38
N PHE A 302 -16.52 19.29 -4.48
CA PHE A 302 -15.91 20.45 -3.84
C PHE A 302 -14.48 20.64 -4.36
N CYS A 303 -14.21 21.75 -5.05
CA CYS A 303 -12.85 22.15 -5.38
C CYS A 303 -12.25 22.95 -4.21
N ARG A 304 -11.57 22.29 -3.26
CA ARG A 304 -10.68 23.02 -2.33
C ARG A 304 -9.26 22.99 -2.86
N GLY A 305 -8.62 24.15 -2.99
CA GLY A 305 -7.22 24.28 -3.38
C GLY A 305 -6.92 24.18 -4.88
N LEU A 306 -7.94 24.10 -5.75
CA LEU A 306 -7.74 24.37 -7.18
C LEU A 306 -7.68 25.89 -7.37
N VAL A 307 -6.45 26.38 -7.39
CA VAL A 307 -6.14 27.76 -7.76
C VAL A 307 -6.49 27.90 -9.25
N THR A 308 -7.68 28.44 -9.55
CA THR A 308 -8.21 28.59 -10.92
C THR A 308 -7.39 29.60 -11.73
N GLU A 309 -6.79 30.55 -11.04
CA GLU A 309 -5.87 31.55 -11.58
C GLU A 309 -4.57 31.43 -10.80
N PRO A 310 -3.40 31.19 -11.42
CA PRO A 310 -2.11 31.21 -10.74
C PRO A 310 -1.81 32.64 -10.27
N GLY A 311 -2.45 33.05 -9.19
CA GLY A 311 -2.02 34.22 -8.44
C GLY A 311 -0.59 33.97 -7.94
N PRO A 312 0.15 35.02 -7.55
CA PRO A 312 1.45 34.90 -6.91
C PRO A 312 1.29 34.33 -5.49
N SER A 313 0.81 33.10 -5.38
CA SER A 313 0.87 32.33 -4.15
C SER A 313 2.34 31.98 -3.93
N SER A 314 3.02 32.81 -3.14
CA SER A 314 4.41 32.60 -2.71
C SER A 314 4.57 31.40 -1.74
N LEU A 315 3.47 30.73 -1.39
CA LEU A 315 3.44 29.74 -0.33
C LEU A 315 3.41 28.31 -0.89
N MET A 316 4.24 27.46 -0.29
CA MET A 316 4.24 26.01 -0.51
C MET A 316 2.85 25.43 -0.17
N PRO A 317 2.23 24.63 -1.04
CA PRO A 317 0.96 24.00 -0.72
C PRO A 317 1.11 23.01 0.45
N VAL A 318 0.02 22.72 1.15
CA VAL A 318 0.00 21.68 2.19
C VAL A 318 0.15 20.32 1.50
N LEU A 319 1.22 19.59 1.84
CA LEU A 319 1.58 18.32 1.21
C LEU A 319 1.17 17.14 2.08
N GLY A 320 0.62 16.10 1.45
CA GLY A 320 0.35 14.82 2.10
C GLY A 320 -0.71 14.87 3.21
N TYR A 321 -1.49 15.96 3.30
CA TYR A 321 -2.59 16.04 4.25
C TYR A 321 -3.81 15.29 3.71
N ASP A 322 -4.05 14.13 4.29
CA ASP A 322 -5.13 13.22 3.94
C ASP A 322 -5.88 12.80 5.22
N PRO A 323 -6.92 13.55 5.62
CA PRO A 323 -7.58 13.35 6.91
C PRO A 323 -8.09 11.92 7.11
N PRO A 324 -8.76 11.27 6.13
CA PRO A 324 -9.14 9.86 6.27
C PRO A 324 -7.97 8.92 6.56
N GLN A 325 -6.81 9.11 5.93
CA GLN A 325 -5.64 8.26 6.15
C GLN A 325 -5.00 8.51 7.53
N LEU A 326 -4.93 9.77 7.95
CA LEU A 326 -4.43 10.12 9.28
C LEU A 326 -5.33 9.56 10.39
N TYR A 327 -6.64 9.69 10.20
CA TYR A 327 -7.65 9.14 11.10
C TYR A 327 -7.58 7.60 11.15
N LEU A 328 -7.47 6.94 10.00
CA LEU A 328 -7.28 5.50 9.91
C LEU A 328 -6.01 5.02 10.64
N ALA A 329 -4.91 5.77 10.56
CA ALA A 329 -3.69 5.46 11.29
C ALA A 329 -3.90 5.56 12.82
N GLN A 330 -4.60 6.59 13.29
CA GLN A 330 -4.95 6.74 14.71
C GLN A 330 -5.86 5.62 15.21
N LEU A 331 -6.87 5.23 14.43
CA LEU A 331 -7.74 4.09 14.75
C LEU A 331 -6.95 2.78 14.89
N ARG A 332 -6.00 2.53 13.97
CA ARG A 332 -5.16 1.33 14.01
C ARG A 332 -4.18 1.34 15.18
N GLU A 333 -3.63 2.50 15.54
CA GLU A 333 -2.76 2.64 16.71
C GLU A 333 -3.54 2.43 18.02
N ALA A 334 -4.77 2.94 18.10
CA ALA A 334 -5.60 2.85 19.31
C ALA A 334 -6.29 1.48 19.47
N PHE A 335 -6.82 0.92 18.39
CA PHE A 335 -7.75 -0.22 18.40
C PHE A 335 -7.32 -1.38 17.49
N GLY A 336 -6.12 -1.35 16.92
CA GLY A 336 -5.60 -2.41 16.06
C GLY A 336 -5.54 -3.78 16.74
N ASP A 337 -5.51 -3.84 18.08
CA ASP A 337 -5.56 -5.09 18.84
C ASP A 337 -6.97 -5.69 18.89
N LEU A 338 -8.02 -4.87 18.73
CA LEU A 338 -9.43 -5.27 18.85
C LEU A 338 -10.10 -5.46 17.49
N ALA A 339 -9.72 -4.65 16.49
CA ALA A 339 -10.39 -4.61 15.20
C ALA A 339 -9.40 -4.47 14.03
N LEU A 340 -9.88 -4.79 12.83
CA LEU A 340 -9.24 -4.51 11.55
C LEU A 340 -10.02 -3.40 10.84
N PHE A 341 -9.31 -2.47 10.20
CA PHE A 341 -9.90 -1.30 9.57
C PHE A 341 -9.55 -1.26 8.08
N PHE A 342 -10.57 -1.16 7.22
CA PHE A 342 -10.44 -1.27 5.77
C PHE A 342 -11.01 -0.02 5.10
N TYR A 343 -10.26 0.57 4.16
CA TYR A 343 -10.61 1.84 3.55
C TYR A 343 -10.13 1.93 2.09
N ASP A 344 -10.95 2.51 1.22
CA ASP A 344 -10.56 2.84 -0.14
C ASP A 344 -9.83 4.18 -0.19
N GLN A 345 -8.50 4.10 -0.32
CA GLN A 345 -7.64 5.26 -0.41
C GLN A 345 -7.95 6.18 -1.61
N HIS A 346 -8.69 5.74 -2.62
CA HIS A 346 -9.05 6.54 -3.80
C HIS A 346 -10.44 7.17 -3.66
N GLY A 347 -10.71 7.76 -2.50
CA GLY A 347 -11.90 8.58 -2.29
C GLY A 347 -13.12 7.82 -1.78
N GLY A 348 -12.95 6.63 -1.21
CA GLY A 348 -14.04 5.96 -0.51
C GLY A 348 -14.58 6.83 0.62
N GLU A 349 -15.87 6.72 0.88
CA GLU A 349 -16.54 7.50 1.93
C GLU A 349 -16.78 6.66 3.20
N VAL A 350 -16.44 5.37 3.17
CA VAL A 350 -16.73 4.43 4.26
C VAL A 350 -15.44 3.71 4.68
N ILE A 351 -15.21 3.64 5.99
CA ILE A 351 -14.23 2.74 6.59
C ILE A 351 -15.00 1.53 7.12
N GLY A 352 -14.70 0.34 6.60
CA GLY A 352 -15.23 -0.92 7.11
C GLY A 352 -14.40 -1.40 8.30
N VAL A 353 -15.06 -1.85 9.36
CA VAL A 353 -14.43 -2.37 10.57
C VAL A 353 -14.84 -3.82 10.77
N LEU A 354 -13.87 -4.68 11.05
CA LEU A 354 -14.11 -6.08 11.40
C LEU A 354 -13.51 -6.37 12.78
N TRP A 355 -14.32 -6.93 13.66
CA TRP A 355 -13.89 -7.33 14.99
C TRP A 355 -13.00 -8.57 14.93
N LYS A 356 -11.90 -8.58 15.69
CA LYS A 356 -11.04 -9.77 15.83
C LYS A 356 -11.70 -10.74 16.81
N PRO A 357 -12.13 -11.96 16.41
CA PRO A 357 -12.86 -12.85 17.30
C PRO A 357 -12.09 -13.23 18.58
N SER A 358 -10.77 -13.34 18.49
CA SER A 358 -9.89 -13.59 19.65
C SER A 358 -9.93 -12.49 20.70
N SER A 359 -10.28 -11.25 20.31
CA SER A 359 -10.28 -10.10 21.20
C SER A 359 -11.52 -10.05 22.11
N PHE A 360 -12.59 -10.76 21.76
CA PHE A 360 -13.85 -10.86 22.51
C PHE A 360 -13.86 -11.99 23.54
N GLN A 361 -12.83 -12.84 23.56
CA GLN A 361 -12.68 -13.84 24.61
C GLN A 361 -12.38 -13.14 25.95
N PRO A 362 -13.05 -13.52 27.06
CA PRO A 362 -12.76 -12.97 28.37
C PRO A 362 -11.30 -13.21 28.75
N GLN A 363 -10.58 -12.15 29.11
CA GLN A 363 -9.17 -12.23 29.50
C GLN A 363 -8.99 -11.90 30.98
N PRO A 364 -8.04 -12.53 31.69
CA PRO A 364 -7.75 -12.18 33.07
C PRO A 364 -7.31 -10.72 33.15
N PHE A 365 -7.71 -10.03 34.22
CA PHE A 365 -7.37 -8.63 34.43
C PHE A 365 -5.85 -8.40 34.41
N LYS A 366 -5.40 -7.53 33.50
CA LYS A 366 -4.04 -7.00 33.45
C LYS A 366 -4.11 -5.50 33.23
N ALA A 367 -3.42 -4.72 34.06
CA ALA A 367 -3.46 -3.26 33.99
C ALA A 367 -3.00 -2.71 32.62
N SER A 368 -2.08 -3.40 31.94
CA SER A 368 -1.57 -3.01 30.62
C SER A 368 -2.56 -3.22 29.46
N SER A 369 -3.60 -4.04 29.64
CA SER A 369 -4.53 -4.44 28.57
C SER A 369 -5.93 -3.84 28.73
N LEU A 370 -6.07 -2.72 29.45
CA LEU A 370 -7.39 -2.11 29.71
C LEU A 370 -7.90 -1.17 28.60
N LYS A 371 -7.08 -0.84 27.60
CA LYS A 371 -7.50 0.02 26.49
C LYS A 371 -8.71 -0.57 25.76
N GLY A 372 -9.81 0.18 25.69
CA GLY A 372 -11.06 -0.25 25.07
C GLY A 372 -11.74 -1.45 25.76
N ARG A 373 -11.36 -1.78 27.00
CA ARG A 373 -11.94 -2.91 27.75
C ARG A 373 -12.58 -2.44 29.05
N MET A 374 -13.63 -3.14 29.47
CA MET A 374 -14.26 -3.01 30.77
C MET A 374 -14.06 -4.27 31.61
N VAL A 375 -14.08 -4.10 32.94
CA VAL A 375 -13.98 -5.20 33.89
C VAL A 375 -15.39 -5.69 34.22
N VAL A 376 -15.60 -7.00 34.12
CA VAL A 376 -16.86 -7.67 34.47
C VAL A 376 -16.55 -8.82 35.42
N SER A 377 -17.38 -8.98 36.45
CA SER A 377 -17.31 -10.14 37.34
C SER A 377 -18.11 -11.28 36.72
N ARG A 378 -17.45 -12.38 36.32
CA ARG A 378 -18.11 -13.62 35.87
C ARG A 378 -17.72 -14.73 36.84
N GLY A 379 -18.71 -15.27 37.57
CA GLY A 379 -18.49 -16.38 38.50
C GLY A 379 -17.58 -16.07 39.69
N GLY A 380 -17.43 -14.80 40.07
CA GLY A 380 -16.56 -14.36 41.17
C GLY A 380 -15.12 -13.99 40.76
N GLU A 381 -14.76 -14.24 39.50
CA GLU A 381 -13.47 -13.80 38.93
C GLU A 381 -13.62 -12.52 38.10
N LEU A 382 -12.65 -11.62 38.23
CA LEU A 382 -12.58 -10.37 37.46
C LEU A 382 -11.97 -10.65 36.08
N VAL A 383 -12.80 -10.57 35.05
CA VAL A 383 -12.39 -10.69 33.65
C VAL A 383 -12.54 -9.36 32.92
N THR A 384 -11.79 -9.18 31.85
CA THR A 384 -11.86 -8.02 30.97
C THR A 384 -12.49 -8.40 29.65
N VAL A 385 -13.45 -7.60 29.20
CA VAL A 385 -14.13 -7.73 27.91
C VAL A 385 -14.11 -6.40 27.17
N PRO A 386 -14.10 -6.37 25.83
CA PRO A 386 -14.19 -5.12 25.07
C PRO A 386 -15.46 -4.33 25.41
N ASN A 387 -15.34 -3.03 25.65
CA ASN A 387 -16.48 -2.14 25.84
C ASN A 387 -16.86 -1.51 24.50
N ILE A 388 -17.77 -2.16 23.78
CA ILE A 388 -18.06 -1.85 22.39
C ILE A 388 -18.73 -0.49 22.25
N GLU A 389 -19.68 -0.17 23.12
CA GLU A 389 -20.39 1.13 23.10
C GLU A 389 -19.38 2.28 23.24
N ALA A 390 -18.48 2.18 24.21
CA ALA A 390 -17.41 3.18 24.40
C ALA A 390 -16.46 3.24 23.19
N ILE A 391 -16.10 2.09 22.59
CA ILE A 391 -15.25 2.08 21.38
C ILE A 391 -15.94 2.77 20.20
N LEU A 392 -17.25 2.54 20.00
CA LEU A 392 -18.01 3.18 18.93
C LEU A 392 -18.12 4.70 19.15
N GLU A 393 -18.31 5.14 20.39
CA GLU A 393 -18.23 6.55 20.76
C GLU A 393 -16.83 7.12 20.50
N ASP A 394 -15.77 6.40 20.88
CA ASP A 394 -14.38 6.81 20.63
C ASP A 394 -14.09 6.97 19.13
N PHE A 395 -14.67 6.12 18.26
CA PHE A 395 -14.59 6.31 16.82
C PHE A 395 -15.20 7.65 16.39
N ALA A 396 -16.37 8.01 16.91
CA ALA A 396 -16.98 9.30 16.61
C ALA A 396 -16.18 10.49 17.16
N VAL A 397 -15.64 10.37 18.39
CA VAL A 397 -14.86 11.42 19.06
C VAL A 397 -13.51 11.64 18.38
N LEU A 398 -12.74 10.58 18.08
CA LEU A 398 -11.47 10.70 17.37
C LEU A 398 -11.65 11.29 15.97
N GLY A 399 -12.79 11.00 15.35
CA GLY A 399 -13.16 11.44 14.02
C GLY A 399 -13.92 12.77 13.99
N GLU A 400 -13.97 13.55 15.07
CA GLU A 400 -14.81 14.76 15.16
C GLU A 400 -14.58 15.70 13.95
N GLY A 401 -15.68 16.10 13.30
CA GLY A 401 -15.67 16.93 12.09
C GLY A 401 -15.37 16.18 10.78
N LEU A 402 -14.74 15.01 10.82
CA LEU A 402 -14.51 14.13 9.67
C LEU A 402 -15.62 13.08 9.54
N VAL A 403 -15.94 12.38 10.62
CA VAL A 403 -16.93 11.30 10.69
C VAL A 403 -18.34 11.89 10.70
N GLN A 404 -19.20 11.36 9.82
CA GLN A 404 -20.61 11.73 9.73
C GLN A 404 -21.48 10.82 10.59
N ALA A 405 -21.23 9.52 10.57
CA ALA A 405 -21.98 8.53 11.34
C ALA A 405 -21.15 7.26 11.56
N VAL A 406 -21.44 6.54 12.64
CA VAL A 406 -20.91 5.21 12.91
C VAL A 406 -22.10 4.26 12.98
N GLU A 407 -22.15 3.30 12.06
CA GLU A 407 -23.25 2.34 11.91
C GLU A 407 -22.78 0.95 12.34
N ALA A 408 -23.35 0.43 13.42
CA ALA A 408 -23.15 -0.95 13.84
C ALA A 408 -24.13 -1.87 13.07
N ARG A 409 -23.62 -2.84 12.31
CA ARG A 409 -24.45 -3.71 11.44
C ARG A 409 -24.64 -5.14 11.96
N SER A 410 -23.77 -5.57 12.87
CA SER A 410 -23.80 -6.91 13.45
C SER A 410 -24.17 -6.81 14.93
N GLU A 411 -24.70 -7.88 15.52
CA GLU A 411 -24.82 -8.01 16.99
C GLU A 411 -23.97 -9.20 17.47
N ARG A 412 -23.08 -9.73 16.61
CA ARG A 412 -22.28 -10.95 16.86
C ARG A 412 -21.32 -10.84 18.06
N TRP A 413 -21.35 -9.72 18.75
CA TRP A 413 -20.52 -9.35 19.88
C TRP A 413 -21.26 -9.26 21.22
N THR A 414 -22.55 -9.61 21.28
CA THR A 414 -23.22 -9.85 22.57
C THR A 414 -22.61 -11.09 23.23
N VAL A 415 -21.82 -10.89 24.29
CA VAL A 415 -21.08 -11.92 25.06
C VAL A 415 -21.92 -12.51 26.19
#